data_AF-A0A256GC20-F1
#
_entry.id   AF-A0A256GC20-F1
#
_cell.length_a   1.000
_cell.length_b   1.000
_cell.length_c   1.000
_cell.angle_alpha   90.00
_cell.angle_beta   90.00
_cell.angle_gamma   90.00
#
_symmetry.space_group_name_H-M   'P 1'
#
loop_
_entity.id
_entity.type
_entity.pdbx_description
1 polymer ?
#
loop_
_entity_poly.entity_id
_entity_poly.type
_entity_poly.pdbx_seq_one_letter_code
_entity_poly.pdbx_strand_id
1 'polypeptide(L)'
;MSKLNKPIRSMLINRYDGARVLHISDIAFKELVTEGYIKPDRRKGFYRLGSIIDGHAEAVRMNRIVAPHERTINPAILACGLTE
;
A
#
# COMPACT_ATOMS: atom_id res chain seq x y z
N MET A 1 10.68 -28.25 4.83
CA MET A 1 9.32 -27.74 4.59
C MET A 1 9.16 -26.40 5.27
N SER A 2 8.48 -25.46 4.61
CA SER A 2 8.65 -24.01 4.71
C SER A 2 8.28 -23.39 6.07
N LYS A 3 9.16 -22.52 6.59
CA LYS A 3 8.94 -21.65 7.77
C LYS A 3 7.97 -20.50 7.47
N LEU A 4 6.81 -20.77 6.88
CA LEU A 4 5.80 -19.76 6.52
C LEU A 4 4.70 -19.62 7.59
N ASN A 5 5.04 -19.71 8.88
CA ASN A 5 4.07 -19.49 9.97
C ASN A 5 3.78 -18.02 10.29
N LYS A 6 4.33 -17.09 9.50
CA LYS A 6 4.11 -15.65 9.69
C LYS A 6 3.03 -15.16 8.73
N PRO A 7 1.99 -14.46 9.21
CA PRO A 7 0.97 -13.90 8.34
C PRO A 7 1.58 -13.02 7.25
N ILE A 8 1.01 -13.01 6.04
CA ILE A 8 1.50 -12.20 4.91
C ILE A 8 1.64 -10.72 5.27
N ARG A 9 0.75 -10.20 6.13
CA ARG A 9 0.77 -8.83 6.65
C ARG A 9 2.06 -8.49 7.41
N SER A 10 2.77 -9.48 7.93
CA SER A 10 4.04 -9.29 8.63
C SER A 10 5.25 -9.24 7.69
N MET A 11 5.06 -9.43 6.39
CA MET A 11 6.13 -9.33 5.40
C MET A 11 6.78 -7.94 5.45
N LEU A 12 8.11 -7.92 5.45
CA LEU A 12 8.89 -6.68 5.37
C LEU A 12 9.02 -6.29 3.90
N ILE A 13 8.61 -5.08 3.59
CA ILE A 13 8.62 -4.48 2.26
C ILE A 13 9.53 -3.26 2.32
N ASN A 14 10.44 -3.11 1.36
CA ASN A 14 11.25 -1.89 1.27
C ASN A 14 10.38 -0.73 0.74
N ARG A 15 10.87 0.49 0.85
CA ARG A 15 10.14 1.69 0.40
C ARG A 15 9.68 1.65 -1.06
N TYR A 16 10.56 1.23 -1.97
CA TYR A 16 10.30 1.22 -3.41
C TYR A 16 9.19 0.23 -3.77
N ASP A 17 9.27 -0.97 -3.21
CA ASP A 17 8.24 -2.00 -3.37
C ASP A 17 6.93 -1.57 -2.72
N GLY A 18 6.99 -0.88 -1.58
CA GLY A 18 5.80 -0.31 -0.92
C GLY A 18 5.07 0.70 -1.80
N ALA A 19 5.80 1.62 -2.44
CA ALA A 19 5.23 2.57 -3.39
C ALA A 19 4.61 1.87 -4.61
N ARG A 20 5.28 0.81 -5.13
CA ARG A 20 4.77 0.00 -6.24
C ARG A 20 3.50 -0.75 -5.88
N VAL A 21 3.43 -1.36 -4.70
CA VAL A 21 2.23 -2.05 -4.19
C VAL A 21 1.03 -1.11 -4.15
N LEU A 22 1.26 0.15 -3.78
CA LEU A 22 0.21 1.17 -3.72
C LEU A 22 -0.05 1.87 -5.05
N HIS A 23 0.70 1.56 -6.11
CA HIS A 23 0.65 2.28 -7.39
C HIS A 23 0.75 3.82 -7.23
N ILE A 24 1.64 4.28 -6.36
CA ILE A 24 1.95 5.70 -6.13
C ILE A 24 3.42 5.99 -6.35
N SER A 25 3.79 7.27 -6.46
CA SER A 25 5.19 7.67 -6.54
C SER A 25 5.92 7.42 -5.22
N ASP A 26 7.23 7.22 -5.31
CA ASP A 26 8.10 7.06 -4.12
C ASP A 26 8.09 8.30 -3.21
N ILE A 27 7.82 9.48 -3.78
CA ILE A 27 7.67 10.75 -3.06
C ILE A 27 6.36 10.73 -2.26
N ALA A 28 5.23 10.42 -2.91
CA ALA A 28 3.92 10.33 -2.24
C ALA A 28 3.94 9.29 -1.11
N PHE A 29 4.66 8.17 -1.29
CA PHE A 29 4.85 7.20 -0.21
C PHE A 29 5.57 7.82 1.01
N LYS A 30 6.60 8.66 0.81
CA LYS A 30 7.26 9.35 1.94
C LYS A 30 6.37 10.36 2.63
N GLU A 31 5.52 11.04 1.89
CA GLU A 31 4.54 11.96 2.46
C GLU A 31 3.61 11.18 3.40
N LEU A 32 3.05 10.06 2.95
CA LEU A 32 2.18 9.21 3.79
C LEU A 32 2.89 8.65 5.03
N VAL A 33 4.19 8.41 4.97
CA VAL A 33 4.98 8.01 6.15
C VAL A 33 5.18 9.19 7.10
N THR A 34 5.53 10.36 6.57
CA THR A 34 5.77 11.59 7.35
C THR A 34 4.49 12.07 8.04
N GLU A 35 3.36 11.97 7.35
CA GLU A 35 2.02 12.31 7.85
C GLU A 35 1.49 11.28 8.86
N GLY A 36 2.16 10.14 9.02
CA GLY A 36 1.82 9.13 10.02
C GLY A 36 0.80 8.08 9.57
N TYR A 37 0.34 8.12 8.32
CA TYR A 37 -0.53 7.09 7.75
C TYR A 37 0.19 5.73 7.69
N ILE A 38 1.42 5.70 7.16
CA ILE A 38 2.20 4.46 7.04
C ILE A 38 3.28 4.41 8.13
N LYS A 39 3.13 3.46 9.06
CA LYS A 39 4.07 3.28 10.17
C LYS A 39 5.34 2.56 9.70
N PRO A 40 6.54 3.14 9.92
CA PRO A 40 7.80 2.45 9.64
C PRO A 40 8.00 1.25 10.56
N ASP A 41 8.70 0.22 10.08
CA ASP A 41 9.14 -0.88 10.93
C ASP A 41 10.39 -0.46 11.74
N ARG A 42 10.78 -1.28 12.72
CA ARG A 42 12.01 -1.08 13.50
C ARG A 42 13.25 -1.03 12.60
N ARG A 43 13.24 -1.75 11.48
CA ARG A 43 14.34 -1.72 10.49
C ARG A 43 14.16 -0.51 9.56
N LYS A 44 15.11 0.43 9.62
CA LYS A 44 15.12 1.64 8.77
C LYS A 44 14.96 1.28 7.28
N GLY A 45 14.04 1.96 6.61
CA GLY A 45 13.75 1.76 5.18
C GLY A 45 12.84 0.58 4.86
N PHE A 46 12.35 -0.13 5.89
CA PHE A 46 11.39 -1.21 5.73
C PHE A 46 10.07 -0.91 6.44
N TYR A 47 9.01 -1.52 5.93
CA TYR A 47 7.63 -1.36 6.36
C TYR A 47 6.97 -2.73 6.41
N ARG A 48 6.01 -2.91 7.31
CA ARG A 48 5.17 -4.11 7.29
C ARG A 48 4.10 -3.95 6.23
N LEU A 49 3.84 -4.99 5.46
CA LEU A 49 2.77 -4.98 4.47
C LEU A 49 1.42 -4.56 5.09
N GLY A 50 1.12 -5.04 6.30
CA GLY A 50 -0.08 -4.61 7.05
C GLY A 50 -0.15 -3.10 7.27
N SER A 51 0.94 -2.48 7.73
CA SER A 51 1.01 -1.02 7.92
C SER A 51 0.82 -0.24 6.62
N ILE A 52 1.30 -0.78 5.50
CA ILE A 52 1.14 -0.16 4.18
C ILE A 52 -0.32 -0.21 3.74
N ILE A 53 -0.97 -1.36 3.88
CA ILE A 53 -2.38 -1.55 3.52
C ILE A 53 -3.27 -0.66 4.38
N ASP A 54 -3.08 -0.70 5.70
CA ASP A 54 -3.91 0.06 6.64
C ASP A 54 -3.72 1.57 6.45
N GLY A 55 -2.46 2.01 6.29
CA GLY A 55 -2.14 3.42 6.04
C GLY A 55 -2.69 3.93 4.71
N HIS A 56 -2.65 3.09 3.66
CA HIS A 56 -3.26 3.43 2.38
C HIS A 56 -4.77 3.56 2.47
N ALA A 57 -5.44 2.58 3.09
CA ALA A 57 -6.89 2.59 3.26
C ALA A 57 -7.34 3.83 4.06
N GLU A 58 -6.61 4.17 5.12
CA GLU A 58 -6.88 5.35 5.94
C GLU A 58 -6.66 6.65 5.17
N ALA A 59 -5.59 6.75 4.38
CA ALA A 59 -5.33 7.92 3.54
C ALA A 59 -6.42 8.13 2.47
N VAL A 60 -6.95 7.04 1.89
CA VAL A 60 -8.10 7.09 0.99
C VAL A 60 -9.36 7.53 1.76
N ARG A 61 -9.63 6.95 2.93
CA ARG A 61 -10.80 7.26 3.77
C ARG A 61 -10.83 8.75 4.18
N MET A 62 -9.67 9.35 4.38
CA MET A 62 -9.51 10.76 4.76
C MET A 62 -9.43 11.70 3.54
N ASN A 63 -9.64 11.22 2.32
CA ASN A 63 -9.51 11.97 1.07
C ASN A 63 -8.12 12.59 0.84
N ARG A 64 -7.08 12.07 1.50
CA ARG A 64 -5.69 12.52 1.32
C ARG A 64 -5.11 12.06 -0.02
N ILE A 65 -5.54 10.89 -0.47
CA ILE A 65 -5.19 10.32 -1.78
C ILE A 65 -6.45 9.78 -2.45
N VAL A 66 -6.47 9.82 -3.79
CA VAL A 66 -7.58 9.32 -4.60
C VAL A 66 -7.68 7.81 -4.49
N ALA A 67 -8.91 7.30 -4.39
CA ALA A 67 -9.19 5.88 -4.32
C ALA A 67 -8.62 5.16 -5.54
N PRO A 68 -8.07 3.94 -5.41
CA PRO A 68 -7.40 3.26 -6.52
C PRO A 68 -8.20 3.15 -7.82
N HIS A 69 -9.52 2.99 -7.75
CA HIS A 69 -10.40 2.87 -8.91
C HIS A 69 -10.71 4.20 -9.61
N GLU A 70 -10.48 5.33 -8.94
CA GLU A 70 -10.72 6.69 -9.48
C GLU A 70 -9.45 7.31 -10.10
N ARG A 71 -8.33 6.59 -10.07
CA ARG A 71 -7.04 7.11 -10.56
C ARG A 71 -6.97 7.11 -12.08
N THR A 72 -6.48 8.22 -12.65
CA THR A 72 -6.40 8.39 -14.11
C THR A 72 -5.34 7.52 -14.81
N ILE A 73 -4.20 7.26 -14.16
CA ILE A 73 -3.03 6.63 -14.82
C ILE A 73 -2.99 5.11 -14.65
N ASN A 74 -3.57 4.57 -13.58
CA ASN A 74 -3.62 3.13 -13.29
C ASN A 74 -4.81 2.83 -12.38
N PRO A 75 -6.04 2.90 -12.90
CA PRO A 75 -7.20 2.58 -12.09
C PRO A 75 -7.20 1.09 -11.76
N ALA A 76 -7.35 0.75 -10.47
CA ALA A 76 -7.45 -0.64 -10.02
C ALA A 76 -8.86 -1.19 -10.28
N ILE A 77 -9.18 -1.39 -11.56
CA ILE A 77 -10.48 -1.89 -12.03
C ILE A 77 -10.32 -3.36 -12.39
N LEU A 78 -11.23 -4.19 -11.89
CA LEU A 78 -11.46 -5.54 -12.42
C LEU A 78 -12.68 -5.46 -13.33
N ALA A 79 -12.49 -5.63 -14.64
CA ALA A 79 -13.60 -5.72 -15.57
C ALA A 79 -14.34 -7.05 -15.34
N CYS A 80 -15.49 -6.99 -14.67
CA CYS A 80 -16.36 -8.15 -14.54
C CYS A 80 -17.21 -8.25 -15.80
N GLY A 81 -16.85 -9.17 -16.70
CA GLY A 81 -17.69 -9.53 -17.83
C GLY A 81 -18.82 -10.43 -17.35
N LEU A 82 -19.91 -9.86 -16.86
CA LEU A 82 -21.18 -10.58 -16.82
C LEU A 82 -21.63 -10.72 -18.28
N THR A 83 -21.29 -11.85 -18.90
CA THR A 83 -21.85 -12.25 -20.19
C THR A 83 -23.33 -12.56 -19.99
N GLU A 84 -24.19 -11.84 -20.70
CA GLU A 84 -25.61 -12.19 -20.90
C GLU A 84 -25.76 -13.56 -21.57
#